data_AF-A0A2H9MD11-F1
#
_entry.id   AF-A0A2H9MD11-F1
#
_cell.length_a   1.000
_cell.length_b   1.000
_cell.length_c   1.000
_cell.angle_alpha   90.00
_cell.angle_beta   90.00
_cell.angle_gamma   90.00
#
_symmetry.space_group_name_H-M   'P 1'
#
loop_
_entity.id
_entity.type
_entity.pdbx_description
1 polymer ?
#
loop_
_entity_poly.entity_id
_entity_poly.type
_entity_poly.pdbx_seq_one_letter_code
_entity_poly.pdbx_strand_id
1 'polypeptide(L)'
;MDLKTAKLMGGIGAILTLFIVIPVIGWLLGIAGLVLVLISVKTISDLTKEHKIFTNYLVAAILSFVGSLALLFGGAALMFRKAGVFTDGLRNFTIGPGMMGRGLWNYGMMGPNNWGEHPGLVILAVVITIAVAWVFSIVAGYFTKSSFDEISKKTGEKNFKTAGLLIFLGSILLVLFGAGVIVLLVGVIFEINAFFSLQDKLAEPELPQT
;
A
#
# COMPACT_ATOMS: atom_id res chain seq x y z
N MET A 1 16.83 21.77 -2.17
CA MET A 1 16.21 21.20 -3.38
C MET A 1 15.17 22.17 -3.86
N ASP A 2 15.04 22.35 -5.18
CA ASP A 2 14.14 23.33 -5.77
C ASP A 2 12.76 22.74 -6.07
N LEU A 3 11.72 23.58 -6.15
CA LEU A 3 10.33 23.12 -6.30
C LEU A 3 10.10 22.37 -7.63
N LYS A 4 10.85 22.75 -8.67
CA LYS A 4 10.90 22.05 -9.96
C LYS A 4 11.34 20.58 -9.83
N THR A 5 12.32 20.30 -8.98
CA THR A 5 12.79 18.92 -8.72
C THR A 5 11.73 18.12 -7.97
N ALA A 6 11.07 18.74 -6.98
CA ALA A 6 9.98 18.10 -6.24
C ALA A 6 8.81 17.74 -7.16
N LYS A 7 8.42 18.63 -8.08
CA LYS A 7 7.39 18.39 -9.09
C LYS A 7 7.73 17.21 -10.00
N LEU A 8 8.96 17.14 -10.52
CA LEU A 8 9.41 16.01 -11.34
C LEU A 8 9.46 14.70 -10.56
N MET A 9 10.03 14.69 -9.34
CA MET A 9 10.10 13.49 -8.50
C MET A 9 8.71 13.00 -8.08
N GLY A 10 7.81 13.91 -7.71
CA GLY A 10 6.43 13.58 -7.32
C GLY A 10 5.62 13.03 -8.48
N GLY A 11 5.68 13.68 -9.65
CA GLY A 11 4.99 13.22 -10.86
C GLY A 11 5.51 11.87 -11.35
N ILE A 12 6.83 11.69 -11.45
CA ILE A 12 7.43 10.40 -11.85
C ILE A 12 7.13 9.32 -10.80
N GLY A 13 7.22 9.66 -9.52
CA GLY A 13 6.91 8.74 -8.41
C GLY A 13 5.47 8.23 -8.48
N ALA A 14 4.51 9.11 -8.71
CA ALA A 14 3.09 8.76 -8.85
C ALA A 14 2.80 7.96 -10.14
N ILE A 15 3.54 8.19 -11.22
CA ILE A 15 3.45 7.35 -12.42
C ILE A 15 4.02 5.94 -12.13
N LEU A 16 5.14 5.86 -11.42
CA LEU A 16 5.77 4.57 -11.07
C LEU A 16 4.86 3.72 -10.17
N THR A 17 4.10 4.33 -9.26
CA THR A 17 3.16 3.59 -8.41
C THR A 17 1.99 2.99 -9.20
N LEU A 18 1.60 3.53 -10.36
CA LEU A 18 0.59 2.91 -11.24
C LEU A 18 1.05 1.57 -11.82
N PHE A 19 2.36 1.35 -11.98
CA PHE A 19 2.91 0.11 -12.52
C PHE A 19 2.94 -1.06 -11.50
N ILE A 20 2.46 -0.87 -10.27
CA ILE A 20 2.29 -1.93 -9.26
C ILE A 20 1.47 -3.12 -9.79
N VAL A 21 0.61 -2.90 -10.78
CA VAL A 21 -0.25 -3.94 -11.39
C VAL A 21 0.58 -5.05 -12.07
N ILE A 22 1.87 -4.83 -12.38
CA ILE A 22 2.74 -5.85 -12.96
C ILE A 22 3.18 -6.87 -11.88
N PRO A 23 2.77 -8.15 -11.93
CA PRO A 23 2.93 -9.10 -10.82
C PRO A 23 4.36 -9.40 -10.37
N VAL A 24 5.34 -9.25 -11.28
CA VAL A 24 6.73 -9.68 -11.03
C VAL A 24 7.62 -8.51 -10.58
N ILE A 25 7.44 -7.33 -11.17
CA ILE A 25 8.31 -6.15 -10.95
C ILE A 25 7.58 -5.07 -10.13
N GLY A 26 6.26 -5.18 -9.98
CA GLY A 26 5.41 -4.16 -9.37
C GLY A 26 5.78 -3.81 -7.94
N TRP A 27 6.28 -4.75 -7.14
CA TRP A 27 6.68 -4.48 -5.75
C TRP A 27 7.92 -3.57 -5.67
N LEU A 28 8.93 -3.78 -6.53
CA LEU A 28 10.12 -2.91 -6.59
C LEU A 28 9.77 -1.52 -7.14
N LEU A 29 8.98 -1.47 -8.21
CA LEU A 29 8.50 -0.22 -8.82
C LEU A 29 7.65 0.59 -7.84
N GLY A 30 6.81 -0.09 -7.06
CA GLY A 30 5.98 0.52 -6.03
C GLY A 30 6.80 1.19 -4.93
N ILE A 31 7.83 0.51 -4.42
CA ILE A 31 8.74 1.08 -3.41
C ILE A 31 9.49 2.27 -3.99
N ALA A 32 10.07 2.14 -5.18
CA ALA A 32 10.79 3.24 -5.84
C ALA A 32 9.87 4.45 -6.06
N GLY A 33 8.64 4.23 -6.53
CA GLY A 33 7.64 5.27 -6.72
C GLY A 33 7.26 5.97 -5.41
N LEU A 34 6.98 5.19 -4.36
CA LEU A 34 6.64 5.73 -3.04
C LEU A 34 7.78 6.58 -2.46
N VAL A 35 9.03 6.11 -2.58
CA VAL A 35 10.22 6.85 -2.12
C VAL A 35 10.36 8.18 -2.88
N LEU A 36 10.13 8.19 -4.19
CA LEU A 36 10.16 9.42 -5.00
C LEU A 36 9.09 10.42 -4.54
N VAL A 37 7.86 9.97 -4.30
CA VAL A 37 6.78 10.84 -3.80
C VAL A 37 7.12 11.34 -2.39
N LEU A 38 7.66 10.51 -1.51
CA LEU A 38 8.13 10.92 -0.17
C LEU A 38 9.16 12.05 -0.25
N ILE A 39 10.15 11.96 -1.15
CA ILE A 39 11.17 13.00 -1.34
C ILE A 39 10.51 14.31 -1.84
N SER A 40 9.53 14.21 -2.75
CA SER A 40 8.77 15.36 -3.23
C SER A 40 8.00 16.05 -2.09
N VAL A 41 7.22 15.28 -1.33
CA VAL A 41 6.43 15.77 -0.20
C VAL A 41 7.34 16.36 0.89
N LYS A 42 8.50 15.74 1.15
CA LYS A 42 9.52 16.29 2.06
C LYS A 42 10.01 17.64 1.57
N THR A 43 10.31 17.78 0.28
CA THR A 43 10.75 19.05 -0.29
C THR A 43 9.68 20.13 -0.16
N ILE A 44 8.41 19.80 -0.42
CA ILE A 44 7.29 20.73 -0.22
C ILE A 44 7.15 21.12 1.26
N SER A 45 7.29 20.17 2.19
CA SER A 45 7.26 20.43 3.63
C SER A 45 8.38 21.38 4.07
N ASP A 46 9.61 21.17 3.58
CA ASP A 46 10.77 22.01 3.88
C ASP A 46 10.59 23.44 3.33
N LEU A 47 10.00 23.58 2.13
CA LEU A 47 9.75 24.87 1.49
C LEU A 47 8.59 25.64 2.11
N THR A 48 7.52 24.95 2.50
CA THR A 48 6.33 25.55 3.11
C THR A 48 6.45 25.75 4.62
N LYS A 49 7.56 25.30 5.23
CA LYS A 49 7.82 25.29 6.68
C LYS A 49 6.75 24.59 7.52
N GLU A 50 6.00 23.66 6.92
CA GLU A 50 5.00 22.84 7.61
C GLU A 50 5.48 21.39 7.68
N HIS A 51 6.05 21.01 8.82
CA HIS A 51 6.52 19.63 9.04
C HIS A 51 5.38 18.59 9.01
N LYS A 52 4.15 19.01 9.32
CA LYS A 52 2.96 18.15 9.32
C LYS A 52 2.67 17.54 7.95
N ILE A 53 3.00 18.23 6.86
CA ILE A 53 2.82 17.74 5.49
C ILE A 53 3.58 16.43 5.30
N PHE A 54 4.87 16.44 5.65
CA PHE A 54 5.73 15.27 5.52
C PHE A 54 5.40 14.20 6.54
N THR A 55 5.20 14.56 7.81
CA THR A 55 4.92 13.58 8.87
C THR A 55 3.62 12.81 8.60
N ASN A 56 2.55 13.49 8.18
CA ASN A 56 1.29 12.84 7.84
C ASN A 56 1.47 11.88 6.67
N TYR A 57 2.13 12.30 5.60
CA TYR A 57 2.37 11.43 4.44
C TYR A 57 3.28 10.25 4.78
N LEU A 58 4.30 10.45 5.60
CA LEU A 58 5.19 9.39 6.07
C LEU A 58 4.43 8.35 6.91
N VAL A 59 3.55 8.79 7.81
CA VAL A 59 2.68 7.89 8.57
C VAL A 59 1.79 7.08 7.63
N ALA A 60 1.19 7.72 6.62
CA ALA A 60 0.40 7.01 5.61
C ALA A 60 1.22 5.94 4.87
N ALA A 61 2.44 6.28 4.46
CA ALA A 61 3.36 5.38 3.76
C ALA A 61 3.77 4.16 4.62
N ILE A 62 4.04 4.38 5.91
CA ILE A 62 4.38 3.29 6.84
C ILE A 62 3.16 2.39 7.06
N LEU A 63 1.98 2.98 7.26
CA LEU A 63 0.74 2.20 7.46
C LEU A 63 0.38 1.37 6.22
N SER A 64 0.52 1.92 5.01
CA SER A 64 0.26 1.18 3.78
C SER A 64 1.27 0.04 3.60
N PHE A 65 2.56 0.28 3.91
CA PHE A 65 3.58 -0.75 3.85
C PHE A 65 3.32 -1.89 4.84
N VAL A 66 2.99 -1.58 6.10
CA VAL A 66 2.64 -2.59 7.12
C VAL A 66 1.39 -3.37 6.73
N GLY A 67 0.36 -2.69 6.22
CA GLY A 67 -0.87 -3.34 5.72
C GLY A 67 -0.59 -4.27 4.54
N SER A 68 0.25 -3.85 3.59
CA SER A 68 0.67 -4.68 2.46
C SER A 68 1.49 -5.88 2.89
N LEU A 69 2.40 -5.74 3.87
CA LEU A 69 3.15 -6.86 4.43
C LEU A 69 2.24 -7.86 5.14
N ALA A 70 1.26 -7.39 5.91
CA ALA A 70 0.30 -8.28 6.57
C ALA A 70 -0.47 -9.14 5.54
N LEU A 71 -0.89 -8.55 4.43
CA LEU A 71 -1.52 -9.28 3.32
C LEU A 71 -0.54 -10.26 2.64
N LEU A 72 0.70 -9.86 2.43
CA LEU A 72 1.70 -10.67 1.74
C LEU A 72 2.12 -11.87 2.59
N PHE A 73 2.41 -11.68 3.88
CA PHE A 73 2.74 -12.78 4.79
C PHE A 73 1.53 -13.65 5.11
N GLY A 74 0.35 -13.06 5.33
CA GLY A 74 -0.88 -13.81 5.53
C GLY A 74 -1.25 -14.64 4.29
N GLY A 75 -1.17 -14.06 3.10
CA GLY A 75 -1.38 -14.73 1.83
C GLY A 75 -0.33 -15.80 1.55
N ALA A 76 0.95 -15.52 1.79
CA ALA A 76 2.03 -16.49 1.64
C ALA A 76 1.86 -17.67 2.59
N ALA A 77 1.53 -17.44 3.87
CA ALA A 77 1.27 -18.51 4.83
C ALA A 77 0.15 -19.46 4.35
N LEU A 78 -0.90 -18.91 3.71
CA LEU A 78 -1.97 -19.69 3.10
C LEU A 78 -1.52 -20.47 1.86
N MET A 79 -0.68 -19.87 1.02
CA MET A 79 -0.07 -20.53 -0.15
C MET A 79 0.86 -21.66 0.29
N PHE A 80 1.75 -21.43 1.25
CA PHE A 80 2.63 -22.45 1.83
C PHE A 80 1.84 -23.57 2.50
N ARG A 81 0.72 -23.26 3.17
CA ARG A 81 -0.18 -24.27 3.74
C ARG A 81 -0.78 -25.18 2.67
N LYS A 82 -1.26 -24.62 1.55
CA LYS A 82 -1.81 -25.43 0.44
C LYS A 82 -0.75 -26.15 -0.38
N ALA A 83 0.45 -25.58 -0.47
CA ALA A 83 1.47 -26.07 -1.38
C ALA A 83 2.31 -27.22 -0.78
N GLY A 84 2.34 -27.45 0.54
CA GLY A 84 3.04 -28.59 1.16
C GLY A 84 4.55 -28.68 0.88
N VAL A 85 5.12 -27.75 0.11
CA VAL A 85 6.38 -27.90 -0.62
C VAL A 85 7.56 -28.17 0.30
N PHE A 86 7.55 -27.57 1.49
CA PHE A 86 8.64 -27.72 2.45
C PHE A 86 8.50 -29.02 3.30
N THR A 87 7.29 -29.34 3.74
CA THR A 87 7.01 -30.52 4.57
C THR A 87 7.04 -31.82 3.78
N ASP A 88 6.53 -31.82 2.55
CA ASP A 88 6.59 -32.97 1.64
C ASP A 88 8.01 -33.15 1.07
N GLY A 89 8.74 -32.07 0.85
CA GLY A 89 10.16 -32.09 0.44
C GLY A 89 11.08 -32.72 1.47
N LEU A 90 10.96 -32.38 2.76
CA LEU A 90 11.75 -32.99 3.85
C LEU A 90 11.37 -34.45 4.14
N ARG A 91 10.07 -34.80 4.04
CA ARG A 91 9.59 -36.17 4.29
C ARG A 91 9.95 -37.16 3.18
N ASN A 92 10.17 -36.68 1.95
CA ASN A 92 10.69 -37.52 0.86
C ASN A 92 12.21 -37.74 0.92
N PHE A 93 12.93 -37.00 1.78
CA PHE A 93 14.38 -37.14 1.98
C PHE A 93 14.74 -38.04 3.17
N THR A 94 13.77 -38.39 4.01
CA THR A 94 13.97 -39.25 5.19
C THR A 94 13.17 -40.53 5.04
N ILE A 95 13.84 -41.68 5.16
CA ILE A 95 13.28 -43.03 5.02
C ILE A 95 12.10 -43.20 5.98
N GLY A 96 10.86 -43.15 5.46
CA GLY A 96 9.58 -43.27 6.19
C GLY A 96 8.52 -43.94 5.30
N PRO A 97 7.52 -44.62 5.89
CA PRO A 97 7.02 -45.91 5.44
C PRO A 97 6.50 -45.89 4.00
N GLY A 98 6.85 -46.93 3.24
CA GLY A 98 6.55 -47.08 1.82
C GLY A 98 5.07 -46.89 1.47
N MET A 99 4.80 -46.78 0.16
CA MET A 99 3.55 -46.33 -0.48
C MET A 99 2.22 -46.81 0.13
N MET A 100 2.19 -47.90 0.91
CA MET A 100 1.01 -48.35 1.68
C MET A 100 0.68 -47.49 2.93
N GLY A 101 1.62 -46.74 3.49
CA GLY A 101 1.40 -45.90 4.68
C GLY A 101 0.77 -44.53 4.38
N ARG A 102 0.83 -44.06 3.13
CA ARG A 102 0.23 -42.77 2.73
C ARG A 102 -1.29 -42.78 2.74
N GLY A 103 -1.92 -43.93 2.45
CA GLY A 103 -3.38 -44.04 2.39
C GLY A 103 -4.06 -43.94 3.76
N LEU A 104 -3.48 -44.58 4.79
CA LEU A 104 -4.06 -44.61 6.14
C LEU A 104 -3.77 -43.35 6.96
N TRP A 105 -2.66 -42.67 6.67
CA TRP A 105 -2.32 -41.40 7.32
C TRP A 105 -3.12 -40.21 6.78
N ASN A 106 -3.51 -40.22 5.49
CA ASN A 106 -4.32 -39.15 4.87
C ASN A 106 -5.84 -39.31 5.07
N TYR A 107 -6.34 -40.50 5.42
CA TYR A 107 -7.79 -40.77 5.54
C TYR A 107 -8.32 -40.96 6.98
N GLY A 108 -7.60 -40.45 7.98
CA GLY A 108 -8.25 -40.07 9.24
C GLY A 108 -8.33 -41.11 10.36
N MET A 109 -7.31 -41.95 10.55
CA MET A 109 -7.34 -42.92 11.66
C MET A 109 -6.33 -42.66 12.80
N MET A 110 -5.24 -41.91 12.62
CA MET A 110 -4.33 -41.54 13.73
C MET A 110 -3.56 -40.24 13.43
N GLY A 111 -3.95 -39.13 14.06
CA GLY A 111 -3.26 -37.83 13.95
C GLY A 111 -3.70 -36.84 15.03
N PRO A 112 -2.79 -36.30 15.86
CA PRO A 112 -3.16 -35.36 16.91
C PRO A 112 -3.59 -34.01 16.29
N ASN A 113 -4.82 -33.59 16.56
CA ASN A 113 -5.30 -32.22 16.41
C ASN A 113 -5.32 -31.65 14.97
N ASN A 114 -6.29 -32.08 14.15
CA ASN A 114 -6.62 -31.58 12.80
C ASN A 114 -7.22 -30.14 12.77
N TRP A 115 -6.91 -29.28 13.75
CA TRP A 115 -7.46 -27.92 13.84
C TRP A 115 -7.13 -27.05 12.62
N GLY A 116 -6.07 -27.39 11.87
CA GLY A 116 -5.62 -26.68 10.66
C GLY A 116 -6.33 -27.06 9.35
N GLU A 117 -7.17 -28.11 9.34
CA GLU A 117 -7.85 -28.59 8.12
C GLU A 117 -9.31 -28.13 8.00
N HIS A 118 -9.87 -27.52 9.05
CA HIS A 118 -11.22 -26.98 8.97
C HIS A 118 -11.27 -25.77 8.02
N PRO A 119 -11.97 -25.87 6.88
CA PRO A 119 -12.03 -24.78 5.91
C PRO A 119 -12.63 -23.50 6.53
N GLY A 120 -13.50 -23.63 7.54
CA GLY A 120 -14.09 -22.51 8.27
C GLY A 120 -13.06 -21.65 9.04
N LEU A 121 -12.09 -22.26 9.72
CA LEU A 121 -11.07 -21.51 10.48
C LEU A 121 -10.10 -20.78 9.54
N VAL A 122 -9.82 -21.36 8.37
CA VAL A 122 -8.98 -20.73 7.35
C VAL A 122 -9.67 -19.54 6.72
N ILE A 123 -10.96 -19.67 6.37
CA ILE A 123 -11.77 -18.57 5.84
C ILE A 123 -11.84 -17.45 6.88
N LEU A 124 -12.05 -17.78 8.16
CA LEU A 124 -12.05 -16.80 9.24
C LEU A 124 -10.72 -16.06 9.35
N ALA A 125 -9.58 -16.77 9.31
CA ALA A 125 -8.26 -16.15 9.36
C ALA A 125 -7.98 -15.24 8.14
N VAL A 126 -8.44 -15.63 6.95
CA VAL A 126 -8.34 -14.82 5.73
C VAL A 126 -9.16 -13.54 5.88
N VAL A 127 -10.42 -13.66 6.30
CA VAL A 127 -11.32 -12.52 6.50
C VAL A 127 -10.75 -11.54 7.53
N ILE A 128 -10.21 -12.06 8.65
CA ILE A 128 -9.55 -11.21 9.66
C ILE A 128 -8.33 -10.50 9.08
N THR A 129 -7.47 -11.20 8.33
CA THR A 129 -6.26 -10.60 7.75
C THR A 129 -6.61 -9.50 6.75
N ILE A 130 -7.61 -9.74 5.89
CA ILE A 130 -8.11 -8.74 4.93
C ILE A 130 -8.74 -7.55 5.67
N ALA A 131 -9.56 -7.80 6.69
CA ALA A 131 -10.20 -6.74 7.47
C ALA A 131 -9.17 -5.85 8.18
N VAL A 132 -8.13 -6.45 8.78
CA VAL A 132 -7.03 -5.70 9.42
C VAL A 132 -6.30 -4.84 8.39
N ALA A 133 -5.88 -5.43 7.27
CA ALA A 133 -5.20 -4.68 6.21
C ALA A 133 -6.06 -3.56 5.62
N TRP A 134 -7.38 -3.76 5.55
CA TRP A 134 -8.33 -2.75 5.13
C TRP A 134 -8.43 -1.57 6.11
N VAL A 135 -8.48 -1.84 7.41
CA VAL A 135 -8.43 -0.77 8.43
C VAL A 135 -7.15 0.05 8.27
N PHE A 136 -6.00 -0.61 8.12
CA PHE A 136 -4.73 0.09 7.86
C PHE A 136 -4.78 0.96 6.60
N SER A 137 -5.40 0.48 5.51
CA SER A 137 -5.49 1.25 4.26
C SER A 137 -6.45 2.45 4.36
N ILE A 138 -7.53 2.37 5.14
CA ILE A 138 -8.41 3.50 5.43
C ILE A 138 -7.64 4.57 6.22
N VAL A 139 -6.93 4.17 7.28
CA VAL A 139 -6.14 5.11 8.10
C VAL A 139 -5.02 5.73 7.27
N ALA A 140 -4.33 4.95 6.44
CA ALA A 140 -3.33 5.47 5.52
C ALA A 140 -3.93 6.50 4.56
N GLY A 141 -5.08 6.21 3.95
CA GLY A 141 -5.79 7.15 3.07
C GLY A 141 -6.16 8.46 3.76
N TYR A 142 -6.55 8.41 5.03
CA TYR A 142 -6.86 9.60 5.82
C TYR A 142 -5.62 10.49 6.00
N PHE A 143 -4.49 9.91 6.36
CA PHE A 143 -3.24 10.65 6.52
C PHE A 143 -2.71 11.21 5.19
N THR A 144 -2.83 10.48 4.09
CA THR A 144 -2.52 10.99 2.74
C THR A 144 -3.38 12.20 2.41
N LYS A 145 -4.69 12.11 2.64
CA LYS A 145 -5.62 13.23 2.47
C LYS A 145 -5.20 14.43 3.32
N SER A 146 -4.88 14.22 4.60
CA SER A 146 -4.46 15.28 5.50
C SER A 146 -3.20 16.00 4.99
N SER A 147 -2.21 15.25 4.50
CA SER A 147 -1.02 15.82 3.89
C SER A 147 -1.36 16.64 2.63
N PHE A 148 -2.17 16.08 1.73
CA PHE A 148 -2.50 16.75 0.47
C PHE A 148 -3.39 17.99 0.66
N ASP A 149 -4.28 17.98 1.66
CA ASP A 149 -5.06 19.15 2.05
C ASP A 149 -4.16 20.28 2.55
N GLU A 150 -3.10 19.97 3.31
CA GLU A 150 -2.12 20.95 3.74
C GLU A 150 -1.28 21.48 2.58
N ILE A 151 -0.82 20.61 1.66
CA ILE A 151 -0.12 21.01 0.44
C ILE A 151 -1.00 21.96 -0.37
N SER A 152 -2.27 21.60 -0.63
CA SER A 152 -3.21 22.42 -1.40
C SER A 152 -3.40 23.82 -0.80
N LYS A 153 -3.45 23.93 0.53
CA LYS A 153 -3.57 25.22 1.23
C LYS A 153 -2.34 26.11 1.05
N LYS A 154 -1.14 25.51 1.02
CA LYS A 154 0.13 26.25 0.96
C LYS A 154 0.60 26.54 -0.46
N THR A 155 0.29 25.65 -1.40
CA THR A 155 0.69 25.81 -2.81
C THR A 155 -0.41 26.45 -3.65
N GLY A 156 -1.65 26.54 -3.13
CA GLY A 156 -2.82 27.03 -3.85
C GLY A 156 -3.39 26.03 -4.87
N GLU A 157 -2.75 24.87 -5.03
CA GLU A 157 -3.09 23.90 -6.06
C GLU A 157 -4.22 22.98 -5.59
N LYS A 158 -5.42 23.14 -6.18
CA LYS A 158 -6.64 22.44 -5.76
C LYS A 158 -6.62 20.95 -6.09
N ASN A 159 -5.83 20.52 -7.08
CA ASN A 159 -5.76 19.12 -7.49
C ASN A 159 -5.23 18.21 -6.36
N PHE A 160 -4.37 18.71 -5.45
CA PHE A 160 -3.93 17.93 -4.28
C PHE A 160 -5.10 17.56 -3.38
N LYS A 161 -5.98 18.51 -3.07
CA LYS A 161 -7.18 18.26 -2.25
C LYS A 161 -8.07 17.20 -2.91
N THR A 162 -8.31 17.30 -4.21
CA THR A 162 -9.12 16.32 -4.95
C THR A 162 -8.46 14.94 -4.97
N ALA A 163 -7.15 14.86 -5.22
CA ALA A 163 -6.39 13.62 -5.21
C ALA A 163 -6.47 12.91 -3.85
N GLY A 164 -6.23 13.65 -2.76
CA GLY A 164 -6.26 13.11 -1.41
C GLY A 164 -7.64 12.59 -1.01
N LEU A 165 -8.70 13.31 -1.41
CA LEU A 165 -10.08 12.89 -1.21
C LEU A 165 -10.41 11.60 -1.97
N LEU A 166 -10.01 11.50 -3.24
CA LEU A 166 -10.24 10.32 -4.06
C LEU A 166 -9.46 9.11 -3.55
N ILE A 167 -8.21 9.30 -3.12
CA ILE A 167 -7.41 8.22 -2.54
C ILE A 167 -8.05 7.70 -1.25
N PHE A 168 -8.50 8.61 -0.37
CA PHE A 168 -9.20 8.23 0.85
C PHE A 168 -10.54 7.53 0.59
N LEU A 169 -11.35 8.06 -0.31
CA LEU A 169 -12.64 7.46 -0.65
C LEU A 169 -12.43 6.09 -1.33
N GLY A 170 -11.44 5.99 -2.20
CA GLY A 170 -11.04 4.76 -2.86
C GLY A 170 -10.61 3.67 -1.89
N SER A 171 -9.86 3.99 -0.83
CA SER A 171 -9.46 2.99 0.18
C SER A 171 -10.66 2.45 0.98
N ILE A 172 -11.66 3.27 1.25
CA ILE A 172 -12.93 2.84 1.85
C ILE A 172 -13.70 1.93 0.90
N LEU A 173 -13.86 2.31 -0.37
CA LEU A 173 -14.65 1.55 -1.34
C LEU A 173 -13.96 0.26 -1.83
N LEU A 174 -12.66 0.11 -1.62
CA LEU A 174 -11.87 -1.01 -2.17
C LEU A 174 -12.37 -2.37 -1.69
N VAL A 175 -12.67 -2.50 -0.39
CA VAL A 175 -13.11 -3.78 0.18
C VAL A 175 -14.62 -3.90 0.25
N LEU A 176 -15.36 -2.80 0.44
CA LEU A 176 -16.83 -2.82 0.51
C LEU A 176 -17.49 -3.21 -0.81
N PHE A 177 -16.99 -2.71 -1.94
CA PHE A 177 -17.66 -2.85 -3.24
C PHE A 177 -16.73 -3.33 -4.37
N GLY A 178 -15.42 -3.50 -4.12
CA GLY A 178 -14.42 -3.83 -5.15
C GLY A 178 -14.16 -2.69 -6.16
N ALA A 179 -15.10 -1.75 -6.30
CA ALA A 179 -15.01 -0.59 -7.19
C ALA A 179 -14.00 0.48 -6.73
N GLY A 180 -13.48 0.38 -5.50
CA GLY A 180 -12.50 1.34 -4.99
C GLY A 180 -11.23 1.43 -5.82
N VAL A 181 -10.87 0.39 -6.58
CA VAL A 181 -9.72 0.41 -7.50
C VAL A 181 -9.86 1.52 -8.53
N ILE A 182 -11.04 1.70 -9.13
CA ILE A 182 -11.28 2.74 -10.14
C ILE A 182 -11.13 4.13 -9.50
N VAL A 183 -11.69 4.31 -8.30
CA VAL A 183 -11.61 5.59 -7.56
C VAL A 183 -10.16 5.92 -7.19
N LEU A 184 -9.38 4.93 -6.75
CA LEU A 184 -7.95 5.08 -6.48
C LEU A 184 -7.16 5.47 -7.73
N LEU A 185 -7.44 4.83 -8.88
CA LEU A 185 -6.78 5.18 -10.15
C LEU A 185 -7.05 6.63 -10.54
N VAL A 186 -8.30 7.08 -10.46
CA VAL A 186 -8.65 8.48 -10.71
C VAL A 186 -7.92 9.39 -9.71
N GLY A 187 -7.84 9.01 -8.43
CA GLY A 187 -7.09 9.75 -7.41
C GLY A 187 -5.60 9.93 -7.75
N VAL A 188 -4.94 8.87 -8.20
CA VAL A 188 -3.53 8.91 -8.63
C VAL A 188 -3.34 9.78 -9.87
N ILE A 189 -4.29 9.77 -10.82
CA ILE A 189 -4.25 10.69 -11.97
C ILE A 189 -4.31 12.16 -11.51
N PHE A 190 -5.19 12.47 -10.54
CA PHE A 190 -5.23 13.80 -9.95
C PHE A 190 -3.95 14.15 -9.19
N GLU A 191 -3.32 13.19 -8.52
CA GLU A 191 -2.03 13.37 -7.83
C GLU A 191 -0.91 13.74 -8.83
N ILE A 192 -0.83 13.02 -9.95
CA ILE A 192 0.13 13.31 -11.03
C ILE A 192 -0.08 14.73 -11.55
N ASN A 193 -1.34 15.08 -11.86
CA ASN A 193 -1.68 16.43 -12.32
C ASN A 193 -1.35 17.48 -11.26
N ALA A 194 -1.60 17.21 -9.98
CA ALA A 194 -1.30 18.13 -8.89
C ALA A 194 0.20 18.41 -8.76
N PHE A 195 1.05 17.38 -8.83
CA PHE A 195 2.49 17.57 -8.82
C PHE A 195 2.97 18.35 -10.04
N PHE A 196 2.46 18.05 -11.24
CA PHE A 196 2.81 18.78 -12.45
C PHE A 196 2.22 20.19 -12.54
N SER A 197 1.19 20.51 -11.76
CA SER A 197 0.63 21.87 -11.67
C SER A 197 1.31 22.74 -10.61
N LEU A 198 2.24 22.20 -9.80
CA LEU A 198 3.03 23.01 -8.88
C LEU A 198 3.79 24.11 -9.63
N GLN A 199 3.74 25.32 -9.08
CA GLN A 199 4.54 26.47 -9.51
C GLN A 199 6.03 26.15 -9.34
N ASP A 200 6.92 26.76 -10.14
CA ASP A 200 8.36 26.50 -10.05
C ASP A 200 9.03 27.25 -8.87
N LYS A 201 8.34 28.24 -8.29
CA LYS A 201 8.70 28.95 -7.06
C LYS A 201 7.43 29.09 -6.22
N LEU A 202 7.51 28.90 -4.91
CA LEU A 202 6.40 29.27 -4.02
C LEU A 202 6.15 30.77 -4.20
N ALA A 203 4.89 31.18 -4.37
CA ALA A 203 4.53 32.59 -4.41
C ALA A 203 5.11 33.27 -3.16
N GLU A 204 6.09 34.12 -3.36
CA GLU A 204 6.69 34.94 -2.33
C GLU A 204 5.57 35.79 -1.73
N PRO A 205 5.38 35.83 -0.40
CA PRO A 205 4.43 36.76 0.18
C PRO A 205 4.86 38.15 -0.27
N GLU A 206 4.01 38.83 -1.03
CA GLU A 206 4.25 40.19 -1.48
C GLU A 206 4.58 41.02 -0.23
N LEU A 207 5.87 41.31 -0.05
CA LEU A 207 6.31 42.29 0.94
C LEU A 207 5.59 43.58 0.54
N PRO A 208 4.81 44.20 1.46
CA PRO A 208 4.28 45.53 1.21
C PRO A 208 5.47 46.42 0.86
N GLN A 209 5.52 46.91 -0.37
CA GLN A 209 6.47 47.94 -0.74
C GLN A 209 6.01 49.21 -0.01
N THR A 210 6.63 49.48 1.14
CA THR A 210 6.60 50.78 1.82
C THR A 210 7.97 51.41 1.78
#